data_AF-A0A9F7R5M7-F1
#
_entry.id   AF-A0A9F7R5M7-F1
#
_cell.length_a   1.000
_cell.length_b   1.000
_cell.length_c   1.000
_cell.angle_alpha   90.00
_cell.angle_beta   90.00
_cell.angle_gamma   90.00
#
_symmetry.space_group_name_H-M   'P 1'
#
loop_
_entity.id
_entity.type
_entity.pdbx_description
1 polymer ?
#
loop_
_entity_poly.entity_id
_entity_poly.type
_entity_poly.pdbx_seq_one_letter_code
_entity_poly.pdbx_strand_id
1 'polypeptide(L)'
;MDTCHTTIYIYLMIATSVSPSEGDALEIFPAQIFGPSTAKVGENLELKCLISNIQSSNTEVYMYLCKNGVGERLEIFVNKDEHTFTLRNISLRDSGTYSCVYSFTRYLPKNVTGSGMNSIHVRVTGDALKMFPAQIFGPSAAKVGENVALTCSISNIQRSNTEVHVYLVKNGVGERLEIFGNKNEHTFTLRNISLRDSGTYSCVYSFTRYLPKNVTGSGMNSIHVRVTAHVLPDPLSERNILRLVFSVGVIIFACFIVIFDFKTRSRSSRKFTSSVKAKDRNNS
;
A
#
# COMPACT_ATOMS: atom_id res chain seq x y z
N MET A 1 -68.21 -51.86 55.17
CA MET A 1 -67.25 -52.88 54.72
C MET A 1 -67.20 -52.75 53.21
N ASP A 2 -66.54 -51.69 52.75
CA ASP A 2 -65.15 -51.69 52.23
C ASP A 2 -65.28 -51.77 50.71
N THR A 3 -64.97 -50.72 49.95
CA THR A 3 -63.60 -50.27 49.72
C THR A 3 -63.50 -48.79 49.37
N CYS A 4 -62.60 -48.14 50.10
CA CYS A 4 -61.92 -46.89 49.82
C CYS A 4 -61.18 -46.92 48.47
N HIS A 5 -61.28 -45.86 47.65
CA HIS A 5 -60.15 -45.35 46.86
C HIS A 5 -60.36 -43.89 46.42
N THR A 6 -59.79 -43.01 47.24
CA THR A 6 -59.07 -41.76 46.96
C THR A 6 -59.19 -41.14 45.57
N THR A 7 -59.84 -39.97 45.48
CA THR A 7 -59.85 -39.10 44.29
C THR A 7 -58.66 -38.13 44.33
N ILE A 8 -57.70 -38.28 43.40
CA ILE A 8 -56.57 -37.35 43.21
C ILE A 8 -56.91 -36.41 42.05
N TYR A 9 -57.07 -35.12 42.32
CA TYR A 9 -57.19 -34.08 41.30
C TYR A 9 -55.81 -33.81 40.68
N ILE A 10 -55.59 -34.25 39.44
CA ILE A 10 -54.43 -33.84 38.63
C ILE A 10 -54.89 -32.72 37.70
N TYR A 11 -54.46 -31.50 37.99
CA TYR A 11 -54.56 -30.36 37.08
C TYR A 11 -53.64 -30.60 35.88
N LEU A 12 -54.22 -30.87 34.70
CA LEU A 12 -53.49 -30.97 33.44
C LEU A 12 -53.26 -29.55 32.88
N MET A 13 -52.09 -28.99 33.13
CA MET A 13 -51.61 -27.78 32.44
C MET A 13 -51.35 -28.14 30.98
N ILE A 14 -52.25 -27.76 30.07
CA ILE A 14 -52.02 -27.85 28.64
C ILE A 14 -50.96 -26.79 28.30
N ALA A 15 -49.69 -27.19 28.30
CA ALA A 15 -48.64 -26.45 27.63
C ALA A 15 -48.90 -26.58 26.12
N THR A 16 -49.61 -25.62 25.54
CA THR A 16 -49.59 -25.45 24.09
C THR A 16 -48.16 -25.10 23.71
N SER A 17 -47.39 -26.09 23.28
CA SER A 17 -46.21 -25.85 22.46
C SER A 17 -46.71 -25.18 21.19
N VAL A 18 -46.77 -23.85 21.21
CA VAL A 18 -46.79 -23.07 19.99
C VAL A 18 -45.47 -23.37 19.31
N SER A 19 -45.50 -24.33 18.40
CA SER A 19 -44.42 -24.52 17.44
C SER A 19 -44.13 -23.15 16.85
N PRO A 20 -42.87 -22.68 16.85
CA PRO A 20 -42.52 -21.52 16.05
C PRO A 20 -42.98 -21.85 14.62
N SER A 21 -43.84 -21.01 14.06
CA SER A 21 -44.22 -21.10 12.65
C SER A 21 -42.93 -21.30 11.85
N GLU A 22 -42.84 -22.42 11.12
CA GLU A 22 -41.82 -22.62 10.09
C GLU A 22 -41.75 -21.33 9.28
N GLY A 23 -40.67 -20.57 9.45
CA GLY A 23 -40.37 -19.50 8.51
C GLY A 23 -40.15 -20.18 7.17
N ASP A 24 -40.89 -19.77 6.15
CA ASP A 24 -40.86 -20.34 4.79
C ASP A 24 -39.43 -20.72 4.38
N ALA A 25 -39.10 -22.02 4.48
CA ALA A 25 -37.81 -22.51 4.07
C ALA A 25 -37.69 -22.31 2.56
N LEU A 26 -36.64 -21.63 2.11
CA LEU A 26 -36.42 -21.44 0.69
C LEU A 26 -36.29 -22.81 0.01
N GLU A 27 -37.17 -23.06 -0.96
CA GLU A 27 -37.14 -24.28 -1.74
C GLU A 27 -35.99 -24.21 -2.77
N ILE A 28 -34.82 -24.68 -2.34
CA ILE A 28 -33.56 -24.66 -3.09
C ILE A 28 -33.08 -26.10 -3.30
N PHE A 29 -32.77 -26.45 -4.55
CA PHE A 29 -32.34 -27.78 -4.97
C PHE A 29 -30.89 -27.79 -5.45
N PRO A 30 -30.13 -28.89 -5.23
CA PRO A 30 -28.74 -28.96 -5.63
C PRO A 30 -28.57 -29.17 -7.14
N ALA A 31 -27.61 -28.48 -7.75
CA ALA A 31 -27.16 -28.71 -9.12
C ALA A 31 -25.68 -29.16 -9.15
N GLN A 32 -25.25 -29.78 -10.25
CA GLN A 32 -23.86 -30.14 -10.49
C GLN A 32 -23.10 -28.94 -11.04
N ILE A 33 -21.82 -28.84 -10.70
CA ILE A 33 -20.91 -27.82 -11.21
C ILE A 33 -19.69 -28.46 -11.87
N PHE A 34 -19.26 -27.89 -13.00
CA PHE A 34 -18.07 -28.26 -13.76
C PHE A 34 -17.28 -27.01 -14.12
N GLY A 35 -15.96 -27.12 -14.23
CA GLY A 35 -15.10 -26.00 -14.58
C GLY A 35 -13.68 -26.17 -14.03
N PRO A 36 -12.79 -25.19 -14.28
CA PRO A 36 -11.42 -25.26 -13.78
C PRO A 36 -11.34 -24.90 -12.29
N SER A 37 -10.43 -25.54 -11.57
CA SER A 37 -10.12 -25.24 -10.15
C SER A 37 -9.03 -24.18 -9.98
N THR A 38 -8.43 -23.72 -11.07
CA THR A 38 -7.34 -22.73 -11.06
C THR A 38 -7.51 -21.76 -12.21
N ALA A 39 -7.25 -20.47 -11.98
CA ALA A 39 -7.27 -19.46 -13.03
C ALA A 39 -6.31 -18.31 -12.69
N LYS A 40 -5.93 -17.49 -13.67
CA LYS A 40 -5.08 -16.32 -13.44
C LYS A 40 -5.89 -15.03 -13.34
N VAL A 41 -5.34 -14.06 -12.61
CA VAL A 41 -5.90 -12.70 -12.59
C VAL A 41 -6.01 -12.15 -14.02
N GLY A 42 -7.18 -11.60 -14.36
CA GLY A 42 -7.48 -11.04 -15.68
C GLY A 42 -8.10 -12.03 -16.67
N GLU A 43 -8.07 -13.33 -16.39
CA GLU A 43 -8.71 -14.34 -17.25
C GLU A 43 -10.24 -14.36 -17.07
N ASN A 44 -10.91 -15.08 -17.97
CA ASN A 44 -12.31 -15.43 -17.83
C ASN A 44 -12.42 -16.83 -17.21
N LEU A 45 -13.21 -16.97 -16.15
CA LEU A 45 -13.51 -18.23 -15.51
C LEU A 45 -14.91 -18.68 -15.92
N GLU A 46 -15.02 -19.86 -16.50
CA GLU A 46 -16.28 -20.45 -16.93
C GLU A 46 -16.66 -21.62 -16.02
N LEU A 47 -17.80 -21.49 -15.33
CA LEU A 47 -18.35 -22.51 -14.44
C LEU A 47 -19.69 -22.96 -15.00
N LYS A 48 -19.76 -24.22 -15.41
CA LYS A 48 -20.94 -24.85 -16.00
C LYS A 48 -21.76 -25.52 -14.90
N CYS A 49 -23.02 -25.12 -14.76
CA CYS A 49 -23.99 -25.76 -13.88
C CYS A 49 -24.91 -26.70 -14.70
N LEU A 50 -25.25 -27.85 -14.13
CA LEU A 50 -26.13 -28.86 -14.74
C LEU A 50 -27.18 -29.34 -13.72
N ILE A 51 -28.43 -29.42 -14.15
CA ILE A 51 -29.55 -30.02 -13.42
C ILE A 51 -29.89 -31.34 -14.09
N SER A 52 -30.06 -32.40 -13.30
CA SER A 52 -30.55 -33.68 -13.81
C SER A 52 -32.05 -33.81 -13.54
N ASN A 53 -32.79 -34.43 -14.47
CA ASN A 53 -34.17 -34.88 -14.26
C ASN A 53 -35.22 -33.75 -14.07
N ILE A 54 -35.22 -32.71 -14.91
CA ILE A 54 -36.34 -31.76 -14.99
C ILE A 54 -37.47 -32.43 -15.78
N GLN A 55 -38.49 -32.93 -15.08
CA GLN A 55 -39.56 -33.76 -15.68
C GLN A 55 -40.67 -32.96 -16.38
N SER A 56 -40.58 -31.64 -16.48
CA SER A 56 -41.72 -30.84 -16.93
C SER A 56 -41.34 -29.84 -18.01
N SER A 57 -42.08 -29.88 -19.12
CA SER A 57 -42.01 -28.87 -20.17
C SER A 57 -42.61 -27.56 -19.66
N ASN A 58 -42.00 -26.43 -20.02
CA ASN A 58 -42.40 -25.06 -19.64
C ASN A 58 -42.16 -24.67 -18.17
N THR A 59 -41.20 -25.30 -17.50
CA THR A 59 -40.79 -24.85 -16.16
C THR A 59 -39.70 -23.80 -16.27
N GLU A 60 -39.95 -22.61 -15.70
CA GLU A 60 -38.92 -21.62 -15.46
C GLU A 60 -37.99 -22.10 -14.35
N VAL A 61 -36.69 -22.07 -14.61
CA VAL A 61 -35.66 -22.48 -13.66
C VAL A 61 -34.78 -21.28 -13.35
N TYR A 62 -34.62 -21.04 -12.06
CA TYR A 62 -33.73 -20.01 -11.51
C TYR A 62 -32.45 -20.71 -11.03
N MET A 63 -31.37 -20.59 -11.80
CA MET A 63 -30.08 -21.19 -11.49
C MET A 63 -29.18 -20.19 -10.78
N TYR A 64 -28.60 -20.59 -9.65
CA TYR A 64 -27.73 -19.77 -8.84
C TYR A 64 -26.31 -20.32 -8.80
N LEU A 65 -25.34 -19.46 -9.08
CA LEU A 65 -23.95 -19.72 -8.74
C LEU A 65 -23.70 -19.22 -7.32
N CYS A 66 -23.38 -20.13 -6.42
CA CYS A 66 -23.05 -19.84 -5.04
C CYS A 66 -21.54 -19.84 -4.85
N LYS A 67 -21.03 -18.85 -4.11
CA LYS A 67 -19.64 -18.76 -3.67
C LYS A 67 -19.59 -18.76 -2.16
N ASN A 68 -18.81 -19.68 -1.59
CA ASN A 68 -18.70 -19.88 -0.14
C ASN A 68 -20.09 -20.07 0.53
N GLY A 69 -21.00 -20.78 -0.14
CA GLY A 69 -22.33 -21.11 0.37
C GLY A 69 -23.41 -20.04 0.19
N VAL A 70 -23.09 -18.89 -0.42
CA VAL A 70 -24.05 -17.79 -0.66
C VAL A 70 -24.19 -17.53 -2.16
N GLY A 71 -25.42 -17.34 -2.63
CA GLY A 71 -25.69 -17.00 -4.03
C GLY A 71 -25.07 -15.65 -4.44
N GLU A 72 -24.30 -15.67 -5.51
CA GLU A 72 -23.61 -14.50 -6.06
C GLU A 72 -24.16 -14.09 -7.43
N ARG A 73 -24.55 -15.06 -8.26
CA ARG A 73 -25.13 -14.83 -9.59
C ARG A 73 -26.39 -15.66 -9.77
N LEU A 74 -27.28 -15.16 -10.61
CA LEU A 74 -28.53 -15.80 -11.01
C LEU A 74 -28.64 -15.77 -12.53
N GLU A 75 -29.05 -16.89 -13.11
CA GLU A 75 -29.52 -17.00 -14.48
C GLU A 75 -30.93 -17.60 -14.52
N ILE A 76 -31.74 -17.19 -15.49
CA ILE A 76 -33.09 -17.70 -15.70
C ILE A 76 -33.15 -18.38 -17.07
N PHE A 77 -33.66 -19.61 -17.13
CA PHE A 77 -33.90 -20.29 -18.40
C PHE A 77 -35.15 -21.17 -18.35
N VAL A 78 -35.66 -21.48 -19.54
CA VAL A 78 -36.84 -22.34 -19.76
C VAL A 78 -36.41 -23.49 -20.66
N ASN A 79 -36.81 -24.73 -20.30
CA ASN A 79 -36.50 -25.93 -21.08
C ASN A 79 -35.00 -26.14 -21.37
N LYS A 80 -34.13 -25.67 -20.47
CA LYS A 80 -32.70 -26.02 -20.45
C LYS A 80 -32.39 -26.73 -19.15
N ASP A 81 -31.35 -27.53 -19.15
CA ASP A 81 -30.83 -28.26 -18.00
C ASP A 81 -29.44 -27.76 -17.58
N GLU A 82 -28.78 -26.95 -18.42
CA GLU A 82 -27.46 -26.40 -18.15
C GLU A 82 -27.32 -24.91 -18.42
N HIS A 83 -26.39 -24.28 -17.69
CA HIS A 83 -25.95 -22.92 -17.94
C HIS A 83 -24.48 -22.74 -17.57
N THR A 84 -23.73 -21.97 -18.36
CA THR A 84 -22.34 -21.61 -18.08
C THR A 84 -22.25 -20.17 -17.60
N PHE A 85 -21.87 -19.98 -16.33
CA PHE A 85 -21.55 -18.68 -15.77
C PHE A 85 -20.13 -18.27 -16.18
N THR A 86 -19.99 -17.18 -16.92
CA THR A 86 -18.68 -16.59 -17.25
C THR A 86 -18.35 -15.44 -16.30
N LEU A 87 -17.40 -15.64 -15.39
CA LEU A 87 -16.79 -14.59 -14.57
C LEU A 87 -15.67 -13.95 -15.38
N ARG A 88 -15.86 -12.70 -15.81
CA ARG A 88 -14.88 -11.99 -16.65
C ARG A 88 -13.89 -11.19 -15.81
N ASN A 89 -12.66 -11.10 -16.29
CA ASN A 89 -11.60 -10.29 -15.69
C ASN A 89 -11.46 -10.57 -14.18
N ILE A 90 -11.30 -11.85 -13.84
CA ILE A 90 -11.28 -12.31 -12.45
C ILE A 90 -10.07 -11.77 -11.69
N SER A 91 -10.21 -11.66 -10.38
CA SER A 91 -9.23 -11.14 -9.44
C SER A 91 -8.92 -12.17 -8.34
N LEU A 92 -7.92 -11.90 -7.51
CA LEU A 92 -7.61 -12.75 -6.36
C LEU A 92 -8.82 -12.97 -5.43
N ARG A 93 -9.72 -11.99 -5.34
CA ARG A 93 -10.95 -12.05 -4.52
C ARG A 93 -11.97 -13.03 -5.07
N ASP A 94 -11.83 -13.44 -6.33
CA ASP A 94 -12.69 -14.43 -6.97
C ASP A 94 -12.30 -15.87 -6.62
N SER A 95 -11.23 -16.06 -5.83
CA SER A 95 -10.95 -17.34 -5.19
C SER A 95 -12.05 -17.71 -4.19
N GLY A 96 -12.39 -18.98 -4.11
CA GLY A 96 -13.43 -19.48 -3.21
C GLY A 96 -14.00 -20.82 -3.65
N THR A 97 -14.89 -21.35 -2.83
CA THR A 97 -15.60 -22.60 -3.13
C THR A 97 -16.91 -22.29 -3.84
N TYR A 98 -17.00 -22.71 -5.09
CA TYR A 98 -18.18 -22.50 -5.93
C TYR A 98 -19.04 -23.76 -5.98
N SER A 99 -20.35 -23.59 -5.96
CA SER A 99 -21.34 -24.64 -6.20
C SER A 99 -22.56 -24.06 -6.90
N CYS A 100 -23.38 -24.93 -7.51
CA CYS A 100 -24.61 -24.51 -8.18
C CYS A 100 -25.83 -25.05 -7.45
N VAL A 101 -26.86 -24.23 -7.34
CA VAL A 101 -28.19 -24.62 -6.87
C VAL A 101 -29.26 -24.03 -7.78
N TYR A 102 -30.48 -24.53 -7.72
CA TYR A 102 -31.58 -24.00 -8.50
C TYR A 102 -32.89 -23.98 -7.71
N SER A 103 -33.86 -23.20 -8.18
CA SER A 103 -35.22 -23.17 -7.64
C SER A 103 -36.24 -22.93 -8.76
N PHE A 104 -37.51 -23.22 -8.44
CA PHE A 104 -38.65 -22.90 -9.30
C PHE A 104 -39.30 -21.56 -8.92
N THR A 105 -38.88 -20.98 -7.80
CA THR A 105 -39.29 -19.65 -7.33
C THR A 105 -38.09 -18.71 -7.37
N ARG A 106 -38.28 -17.48 -7.85
CA ARG A 106 -37.21 -16.48 -7.89
C ARG A 106 -36.87 -15.94 -6.51
N TYR A 107 -35.64 -16.19 -6.07
CA TYR A 107 -35.03 -15.58 -4.90
C TYR A 107 -33.92 -14.58 -5.29
N LEU A 108 -33.65 -13.61 -4.41
CA LEU A 108 -32.47 -12.76 -4.52
C LEU A 108 -31.21 -13.61 -4.23
N PRO A 109 -30.13 -13.53 -5.05
CA PRO A 109 -28.94 -14.36 -4.86
C PRO A 109 -28.40 -14.35 -3.43
N LYS A 110 -28.34 -13.17 -2.80
CA LYS A 110 -27.83 -13.01 -1.43
C LYS A 110 -28.64 -13.75 -0.35
N ASN A 111 -29.90 -14.07 -0.64
CA ASN A 111 -30.77 -14.82 0.27
C ASN A 111 -30.68 -16.33 0.02
N VAL A 112 -30.12 -16.75 -1.11
CA VAL A 112 -29.92 -18.17 -1.43
C VAL A 112 -28.70 -18.68 -0.67
N THR A 113 -28.95 -19.59 0.26
CA THR A 113 -27.92 -20.36 0.96
C THR A 113 -28.16 -21.84 0.66
N GLY A 114 -27.13 -22.54 0.18
CA GLY A 114 -27.26 -23.95 -0.18
C GLY A 114 -25.95 -24.52 -0.68
N SER A 115 -25.87 -25.85 -0.68
CA SER A 115 -24.76 -26.59 -1.27
C SER A 115 -25.26 -27.35 -2.49
N GLY A 116 -24.57 -27.19 -3.62
CA GLY A 116 -24.81 -28.02 -4.80
C GLY A 116 -24.47 -29.49 -4.58
N MET A 117 -24.67 -30.31 -5.62
CA MET A 117 -24.31 -31.74 -5.60
C MET A 117 -22.80 -31.94 -5.42
N ASN A 118 -22.00 -31.02 -5.93
CA ASN A 118 -20.56 -30.95 -5.77
C ASN A 118 -20.12 -29.47 -5.72
N SER A 119 -18.83 -29.26 -5.44
CA SER A 119 -18.23 -27.94 -5.39
C SER A 119 -16.84 -27.91 -6.01
N ILE A 120 -16.42 -26.75 -6.52
CA ILE A 120 -15.08 -26.51 -7.04
C ILE A 120 -14.43 -25.44 -6.20
N HIS A 121 -13.30 -25.76 -5.56
CA HIS A 121 -12.47 -24.76 -4.91
C HIS A 121 -11.59 -24.08 -5.96
N VAL A 122 -11.99 -22.89 -6.40
CA VAL A 122 -11.28 -22.10 -7.39
C VAL A 122 -10.18 -21.31 -6.69
N ARG A 123 -8.94 -21.51 -7.13
CA ARG A 123 -7.78 -20.73 -6.71
C ARG A 123 -7.36 -19.78 -7.83
N VAL A 124 -7.59 -18.48 -7.65
CA VAL A 124 -7.11 -17.46 -8.57
C VAL A 124 -5.70 -17.04 -8.16
N THR A 125 -4.73 -17.25 -9.03
CA THR A 125 -3.35 -16.82 -8.81
C THR A 125 -3.02 -15.59 -9.64
N GLY A 126 -2.31 -14.64 -9.04
CA GLY A 126 -1.65 -13.60 -9.83
C GLY A 126 -0.36 -14.17 -10.42
N ASP A 127 0.01 -13.74 -11.64
CA ASP A 127 1.39 -13.92 -12.07
C ASP A 127 2.27 -13.12 -11.10
N ALA A 128 3.23 -13.78 -10.46
CA ALA A 128 4.32 -13.06 -9.79
C ALA A 128 4.93 -12.15 -10.85
N LEU A 129 4.93 -10.84 -10.58
CA LEU A 129 5.42 -9.84 -11.53
C LEU A 129 6.83 -10.26 -11.95
N LYS A 130 6.98 -10.66 -13.22
CA LYS A 130 8.27 -11.09 -13.73
C LYS A 130 9.09 -9.84 -14.04
N MET A 131 9.69 -9.30 -13.00
CA MET A 131 10.58 -8.16 -13.03
C MET A 131 12.02 -8.64 -13.10
N PHE A 132 12.76 -8.08 -14.05
CA PHE A 132 14.19 -8.31 -14.21
C PHE A 132 14.94 -7.04 -13.83
N PRO A 133 16.10 -7.16 -13.18
CA PRO A 133 16.85 -5.99 -12.72
C PRO A 133 17.52 -5.27 -13.91
N ALA A 134 17.45 -3.95 -13.94
CA ALA A 134 18.18 -3.09 -14.88
C ALA A 134 19.19 -2.22 -14.13
N GLN A 135 20.20 -1.70 -14.83
CA GLN A 135 21.14 -0.73 -14.28
C GLN A 135 20.53 0.67 -14.28
N ILE A 136 20.93 1.48 -13.30
CA ILE A 136 20.58 2.91 -13.21
C ILE A 136 21.84 3.78 -13.09
N PHE A 137 21.83 4.93 -13.76
CA PHE A 137 22.88 5.95 -13.72
C PHE A 137 22.26 7.35 -13.55
N GLY A 138 22.97 8.25 -12.89
CA GLY A 138 22.51 9.63 -12.69
C GLY A 138 23.09 10.28 -11.43
N PRO A 139 22.69 11.53 -11.14
CA PRO A 139 23.17 12.26 -9.96
C PRO A 139 22.51 11.75 -8.68
N SER A 140 23.26 11.78 -7.57
CA SER A 140 22.75 11.45 -6.22
C SER A 140 22.35 12.67 -5.40
N ALA A 141 22.60 13.88 -5.89
CA ALA A 141 22.27 15.13 -5.21
C ALA A 141 21.72 16.16 -6.21
N ALA A 142 20.71 16.92 -5.79
CA ALA A 142 20.12 17.98 -6.58
C ALA A 142 19.47 19.05 -5.69
N LYS A 143 19.14 20.21 -6.25
CA LYS A 143 18.44 21.29 -5.55
C LYS A 143 16.98 21.39 -5.98
N VAL A 144 16.15 21.92 -5.08
CA VAL A 144 14.74 22.22 -5.40
C VAL A 144 14.68 23.11 -6.64
N GLY A 145 13.81 22.76 -7.58
CA GLY A 145 13.62 23.46 -8.86
C GLY A 145 14.49 22.95 -10.00
N GLU A 146 15.51 22.13 -9.73
CA GLU A 146 16.36 21.54 -10.78
C GLU A 146 15.67 20.37 -11.50
N ASN A 147 16.28 19.95 -12.61
CA ASN A 147 15.89 18.73 -13.32
C ASN A 147 16.93 17.64 -13.05
N VAL A 148 16.47 16.43 -12.73
CA VAL A 148 17.32 15.25 -12.52
C VAL A 148 17.07 14.25 -13.63
N ALA A 149 18.15 13.83 -14.29
CA ALA A 149 18.13 12.82 -15.34
C ALA A 149 18.64 11.47 -14.79
N LEU A 150 17.77 10.46 -14.77
CA LEU A 150 18.09 9.10 -14.34
C LEU A 150 18.01 8.17 -15.56
N THR A 151 19.14 7.58 -15.94
CA THR A 151 19.23 6.69 -17.10
C THR A 151 19.16 5.24 -16.66
N CYS A 152 18.16 4.51 -17.16
CA CYS A 152 18.08 3.07 -17.04
C CYS A 152 18.77 2.41 -18.24
N SER A 153 19.55 1.36 -18.01
CA SER A 153 20.25 0.59 -19.04
C SER A 153 20.05 -0.91 -18.84
N ILE A 154 19.87 -1.65 -19.92
CA ILE A 154 19.74 -3.11 -19.91
C ILE A 154 20.80 -3.71 -20.82
N SER A 155 21.72 -4.46 -20.22
CA SER A 155 22.72 -5.22 -20.95
C SER A 155 22.13 -6.58 -21.39
N ASN A 156 22.47 -7.05 -22.59
CA ASN A 156 22.17 -8.41 -23.07
C ASN A 156 20.69 -8.77 -23.29
N ILE A 157 19.85 -7.85 -23.77
CA ILE A 157 18.53 -8.23 -24.30
C ILE A 157 18.73 -8.96 -25.64
N GLN A 158 18.42 -10.25 -25.68
CA GLN A 158 18.33 -10.99 -26.94
C GLN A 158 17.13 -10.44 -27.73
N ARG A 159 17.40 -9.71 -28.81
CA ARG A 159 16.37 -8.98 -29.57
C ARG A 159 15.52 -9.95 -30.39
N SER A 160 14.46 -10.48 -29.79
CA SER A 160 13.46 -11.30 -30.46
C SER A 160 12.14 -10.54 -30.66
N ASN A 161 12.16 -9.39 -31.36
CA ASN A 161 10.96 -8.57 -31.65
C ASN A 161 10.02 -8.34 -30.44
N THR A 162 10.55 -8.37 -29.22
CA THR A 162 9.75 -8.30 -27.99
C THR A 162 9.81 -6.89 -27.44
N GLU A 163 8.66 -6.28 -27.20
CA GLU A 163 8.56 -4.99 -26.54
C GLU A 163 9.07 -5.14 -25.09
N VAL A 164 9.99 -4.26 -24.68
CA VAL A 164 10.55 -4.28 -23.33
C VAL A 164 10.03 -3.07 -22.57
N HIS A 165 9.31 -3.31 -21.48
CA HIS A 165 8.77 -2.27 -20.61
C HIS A 165 9.75 -2.01 -19.47
N VAL A 166 10.23 -0.77 -19.35
CA VAL A 166 11.22 -0.36 -18.35
C VAL A 166 10.58 0.60 -17.36
N TYR A 167 10.80 0.32 -16.09
CA TYR A 167 10.17 1.03 -14.99
C TYR A 167 11.23 1.72 -14.14
N LEU A 168 11.02 3.01 -13.87
CA LEU A 168 11.73 3.71 -12.80
C LEU A 168 11.01 3.41 -11.48
N VAL A 169 11.73 2.84 -10.52
CA VAL A 169 11.22 2.43 -9.22
C VAL A 169 11.78 3.36 -8.15
N LYS A 170 10.90 3.98 -7.36
CA LYS A 170 11.28 4.83 -6.22
C LYS A 170 10.81 4.18 -4.93
N ASN A 171 11.73 4.03 -3.98
CA ASN A 171 11.47 3.43 -2.66
C ASN A 171 10.74 2.06 -2.77
N GLY A 172 11.09 1.27 -3.78
CA GLY A 172 10.55 -0.08 -4.01
C GLY A 172 9.23 -0.14 -4.81
N VAL A 173 8.63 0.99 -5.18
CA VAL A 173 7.39 1.05 -5.98
C VAL A 173 7.63 1.72 -7.33
N GLY A 174 7.09 1.15 -8.40
CA GLY A 174 7.16 1.71 -9.74
C GLY A 174 6.49 3.09 -9.83
N GLU A 175 7.24 4.07 -10.34
CA GLU A 175 6.81 5.46 -10.46
C GLU A 175 6.54 5.86 -11.91
N ARG A 176 7.43 5.46 -12.83
CA ARG A 176 7.32 5.80 -14.26
C ARG A 176 7.58 4.57 -15.11
N LEU A 177 7.01 4.55 -16.31
CA LEU A 177 7.13 3.49 -17.30
C LEU A 177 7.53 4.11 -18.63
N GLU A 178 8.46 3.48 -19.33
CA GLU A 178 8.78 3.72 -20.73
C GLU A 178 8.89 2.39 -21.49
N ILE A 179 8.69 2.42 -22.80
CA ILE A 179 8.88 1.28 -23.69
C ILE A 179 10.25 1.41 -24.38
N PHE A 180 11.12 0.42 -24.15
CA PHE A 180 12.32 0.24 -24.96
C PHE A 180 11.90 -0.43 -26.27
N GLY A 181 11.94 0.35 -27.35
CA GLY A 181 11.93 -0.19 -28.70
C GLY A 181 13.31 -0.79 -29.03
N ASN A 182 13.99 -0.25 -30.03
CA ASN A 182 15.34 -0.70 -30.43
C ASN A 182 16.48 -0.17 -29.52
N LYS A 183 16.15 0.55 -28.45
CA LYS A 183 17.11 1.19 -27.55
C LYS A 183 17.42 0.27 -26.38
N ASN A 184 18.67 0.29 -25.92
CA ASN A 184 19.09 -0.45 -24.72
C ASN A 184 19.10 0.44 -23.46
N GLU A 185 18.82 1.73 -23.63
CA GLU A 185 18.84 2.73 -22.56
C GLU A 185 17.73 3.76 -22.75
N HIS A 186 17.24 4.29 -21.64
CA HIS A 186 16.32 5.43 -21.61
C HIS A 186 16.58 6.30 -20.39
N THR A 187 16.45 7.61 -20.57
CA THR A 187 16.63 8.60 -19.52
C THR A 187 15.30 9.17 -19.06
N PHE A 188 14.91 8.85 -17.83
CA PHE A 188 13.79 9.47 -17.15
C PHE A 188 14.22 10.83 -16.58
N THR A 189 13.64 11.92 -17.09
CA THR A 189 13.88 13.26 -16.56
C THR A 189 12.82 13.63 -15.51
N LEU A 190 13.21 13.70 -14.24
CA LEU A 190 12.43 14.31 -13.17
C LEU A 190 12.55 15.84 -13.33
N ARG A 191 11.46 16.53 -13.67
CA ARG A 191 11.47 17.98 -13.92
C ARG A 191 11.00 18.75 -12.69
N ASN A 192 11.59 19.92 -12.45
CA ASN A 192 11.21 20.84 -11.39
C ASN A 192 11.06 20.12 -10.03
N ILE A 193 12.12 19.44 -9.60
CA ILE A 193 12.07 18.54 -8.45
C ILE A 193 11.86 19.30 -7.14
N SER A 194 11.27 18.62 -6.17
CA SER A 194 10.97 19.09 -4.83
C SER A 194 11.63 18.20 -3.78
N LEU A 195 11.54 18.57 -2.50
CA LEU A 195 12.03 17.73 -1.40
C LEU A 195 11.39 16.33 -1.38
N ARG A 196 10.14 16.20 -1.87
CA ARG A 196 9.41 14.92 -1.96
C ARG A 196 10.01 13.98 -2.99
N ASP A 197 10.81 14.50 -3.93
CA ASP A 197 11.51 13.72 -4.94
C ASP A 197 12.78 13.06 -4.42
N SER A 198 13.16 13.33 -3.16
CA SER A 198 14.21 12.54 -2.51
C SER A 198 13.78 11.09 -2.33
N GLY A 199 14.73 10.16 -2.51
CA GLY A 199 14.48 8.74 -2.31
C GLY A 199 15.49 7.85 -3.03
N THR A 200 15.31 6.54 -2.84
CA THR A 200 16.12 5.52 -3.50
C THR A 200 15.48 5.13 -4.82
N TYR A 201 16.17 5.41 -5.92
CA TYR A 201 15.74 5.08 -7.27
C TYR A 201 16.48 3.86 -7.79
N SER A 202 15.78 2.99 -8.51
CA SER A 202 16.35 1.85 -9.25
C SER A 202 15.54 1.60 -10.52
N CYS A 203 16.03 0.74 -11.40
CA CYS A 203 15.35 0.39 -12.64
C CYS A 203 15.06 -1.11 -12.71
N VAL A 204 13.87 -1.48 -13.16
CA VAL A 204 13.50 -2.86 -13.49
C VAL A 204 12.86 -2.91 -14.86
N TYR A 205 12.81 -4.08 -15.48
CA TYR A 205 12.13 -4.27 -16.76
C TYR A 205 11.31 -5.54 -16.81
N SER A 206 10.38 -5.60 -17.75
CA SER A 206 9.56 -6.77 -18.03
C SER A 206 9.19 -6.86 -19.50
N PHE A 207 8.96 -8.08 -19.97
CA PHE A 207 8.39 -8.35 -21.29
C PHE A 207 6.85 -8.28 -21.30
N THR A 208 6.25 -7.96 -20.16
CA THR A 208 4.81 -7.73 -20.01
C THR A 208 4.57 -6.34 -19.43
N ARG A 209 3.55 -5.66 -19.94
CA ARG A 209 3.17 -4.33 -19.44
C ARG A 209 2.38 -4.46 -18.14
N TYR A 210 2.80 -3.70 -17.13
CA TYR A 210 2.13 -3.56 -15.86
C TYR A 210 1.91 -2.08 -15.54
N LEU A 211 0.96 -1.78 -14.66
CA LEU A 211 0.79 -0.43 -14.14
C LEU A 211 1.94 -0.12 -13.16
N PRO A 212 2.59 1.06 -13.23
CA PRO A 212 3.73 1.39 -12.36
C PRO A 212 3.46 1.15 -10.87
N LYS A 213 2.28 1.55 -10.38
CA LYS A 213 1.85 1.33 -8.98
C LYS A 213 1.82 -0.13 -8.52
N ASN A 214 1.71 -1.07 -9.45
CA ASN A 214 1.72 -2.51 -9.14
C ASN A 214 3.14 -3.07 -9.22
N VAL A 215 4.08 -2.38 -9.87
CA VAL A 215 5.46 -2.85 -10.03
C VAL A 215 6.21 -2.69 -8.72
N THR A 216 6.79 -3.79 -8.25
CA THR A 216 7.70 -3.84 -7.12
C THR A 216 8.94 -4.62 -7.53
N GLY A 217 10.11 -4.17 -7.10
CA GLY A 217 11.37 -4.85 -7.41
C GLY A 217 12.58 -3.99 -7.10
N SER A 218 13.75 -4.59 -7.18
CA SER A 218 15.03 -3.89 -7.07
C SER A 218 15.81 -4.06 -8.36
N GLY A 219 16.37 -2.97 -8.87
CA GLY A 219 17.31 -3.00 -9.99
C GLY A 219 18.65 -3.65 -9.62
N MET A 220 19.56 -3.70 -10.60
CA MET A 220 20.92 -4.21 -10.39
C MET A 220 21.71 -3.34 -9.41
N ASN A 221 21.42 -2.04 -9.42
CA ASN A 221 21.93 -1.05 -8.49
C ASN A 221 20.84 0.00 -8.19
N SER A 222 21.13 0.88 -7.25
CA SER A 222 20.23 1.96 -6.86
C SER A 222 20.98 3.27 -6.59
N ILE A 223 20.30 4.40 -6.79
CA ILE A 223 20.82 5.75 -6.50
C ILE A 223 19.91 6.39 -5.47
N HIS A 224 20.47 6.79 -4.33
CA HIS A 224 19.74 7.59 -3.35
C HIS A 224 19.86 9.08 -3.71
N VAL A 225 18.83 9.64 -4.33
CA VAL A 225 18.77 11.06 -4.72
C VAL A 225 18.39 11.89 -3.49
N ARG A 226 19.27 12.82 -3.09
CA ARG A 226 19.01 13.80 -2.02
C ARG A 226 18.72 15.17 -2.62
N VAL A 227 17.49 15.66 -2.44
CA VAL A 227 17.08 17.00 -2.86
C VAL A 227 17.24 17.98 -1.70
N THR A 228 17.93 19.10 -1.92
CA THR A 228 18.16 20.15 -0.91
C THR A 228 17.52 21.47 -1.33
N ALA A 229 16.97 22.23 -0.38
CA ALA A 229 16.48 23.56 -0.66
C ALA A 229 17.65 24.56 -0.63
N HIS A 230 17.64 25.54 -1.55
CA HIS A 230 18.52 26.69 -1.42
C HIS A 230 18.03 27.51 -0.24
N VAL A 231 18.70 27.42 0.91
CA VAL A 231 18.57 28.44 1.95
C VAL A 231 19.34 29.64 1.43
N LEU A 232 18.65 30.67 0.95
CA LEU A 232 19.30 31.96 0.82
C LEU A 232 19.78 32.35 2.23
N PRO A 233 21.04 32.73 2.44
CA PRO A 233 21.42 33.35 3.70
C PRO A 233 20.56 34.60 3.88
N ASP A 234 19.73 34.61 4.92
CA ASP A 234 18.90 35.76 5.25
C ASP A 234 19.82 36.98 5.45
N PRO A 235 19.70 38.06 4.66
CA PRO A 235 20.57 39.24 4.79
C PRO A 235 20.41 39.94 6.15
N LEU A 236 19.34 39.62 6.89
CA LEU A 236 19.11 40.06 8.27
C LEU A 236 20.04 39.36 9.27
N SER A 237 20.45 38.11 9.02
CA SER A 237 21.35 37.36 9.91
C SER A 237 22.78 37.93 9.87
N GLU A 238 23.29 38.26 8.68
CA GLU A 238 24.63 38.85 8.55
C GLU A 238 24.74 40.22 9.21
N ARG A 239 23.71 41.06 9.09
CA ARG A 239 23.67 42.36 9.80
C ARG A 239 23.63 42.19 11.32
N ASN A 240 22.92 41.17 11.82
CA ASN A 240 22.84 40.90 13.25
C ASN A 240 24.16 40.34 13.80
N ILE A 241 24.84 39.46 13.06
CA ILE A 241 26.16 38.92 13.43
C ILE A 241 27.20 40.04 13.41
N LEU A 242 27.22 40.88 12.38
CA LEU A 242 28.17 42.01 12.31
C LEU A 242 27.95 42.99 13.47
N ARG A 243 26.69 43.34 13.78
CA ARG A 243 26.34 44.17 14.95
C ARG A 243 26.78 43.53 16.28
N LEU A 244 26.61 42.22 16.43
CA LEU A 244 27.04 41.49 17.62
C LEU A 244 28.58 41.54 17.77
N VAL A 245 29.32 41.29 16.69
CA VAL A 245 30.78 41.31 16.67
C VAL A 245 31.32 42.71 17.00
N PHE A 246 30.75 43.77 16.41
CA PHE A 246 31.12 45.13 16.76
C PHE A 246 30.81 45.47 18.21
N SER A 247 29.65 45.05 18.73
CA SER A 247 29.25 45.31 20.12
C SER A 247 30.21 44.63 21.11
N VAL A 248 30.55 43.37 20.87
CA VAL A 248 31.51 42.62 21.69
C VAL A 248 32.91 43.23 21.57
N GLY A 249 33.34 43.64 20.37
CA GLY A 249 34.62 44.29 20.15
C GLY A 249 34.76 45.61 20.92
N VAL A 250 33.72 46.45 20.93
CA VAL A 250 33.70 47.71 21.69
C VAL A 250 33.78 47.45 23.20
N ILE A 251 33.05 46.45 23.71
CA ILE A 251 33.09 46.08 25.13
C ILE A 251 34.50 45.59 25.52
N ILE A 252 35.11 44.73 24.72
CA ILE A 252 36.46 44.23 24.95
C ILE A 252 37.47 45.39 24.96
N PHE A 253 37.38 46.31 24.00
CA PHE A 253 38.25 47.47 23.93
C PHE A 253 38.11 48.41 25.14
N ALA A 254 36.87 48.67 25.58
CA ALA A 254 36.61 49.43 26.79
C ALA A 254 37.21 48.76 28.04
N CYS A 255 37.06 47.44 28.17
CA CYS A 255 37.69 46.67 29.25
C CYS A 255 39.22 46.79 29.22
N PHE A 256 39.84 46.73 28.04
CA PHE A 256 41.29 46.93 27.90
C PHE A 256 41.73 48.32 28.37
N ILE A 257 41.01 49.38 27.99
CA ILE A 257 41.31 50.74 28.45
C ILE A 257 41.24 50.81 29.98
N VAL A 258 40.17 50.30 30.60
CA VAL A 258 39.99 50.33 32.06
C VAL A 258 41.10 49.55 32.77
N ILE A 259 41.45 48.35 32.27
CA ILE A 259 42.54 47.54 32.84
C ILE A 259 43.88 48.27 32.72
N PHE A 260 44.14 48.90 31.58
CA PHE A 260 45.37 49.64 31.35
C PHE A 260 45.46 50.87 32.27
N ASP A 261 44.35 51.58 32.45
CA ASP A 261 44.27 52.75 33.32
C ASP A 261 44.39 52.37 34.82
N PHE A 262 43.82 51.24 35.22
CA PHE A 262 44.04 50.68 36.55
C PHE A 262 45.51 50.28 36.75
N LYS A 263 46.16 49.73 35.72
CA LYS A 263 47.57 49.33 35.75
C LYS A 263 48.52 50.52 35.79
N THR A 264 48.24 51.61 35.06
CA THR A 264 48.99 52.87 35.13
C THR A 264 48.81 53.53 36.50
N ARG A 265 47.59 53.56 37.04
CA ARG A 265 47.30 54.10 38.38
C ARG A 265 47.95 53.29 39.50
N SER A 266 47.97 51.95 39.42
CA SER A 266 48.69 51.11 40.39
C SER A 266 50.22 51.29 40.30
N ARG A 267 50.76 51.50 39.09
CA ARG A 267 52.19 51.83 38.91
C ARG A 267 52.55 53.19 39.50
N SER A 268 51.66 54.18 39.41
CA SER A 268 51.83 55.49 40.05
C SER A 268 51.80 55.39 41.58
N SER A 269 50.86 54.61 42.15
CA SER A 269 50.76 54.37 43.59
C SER A 269 51.95 53.57 44.18
N ARG A 270 52.52 52.61 43.42
CA ARG A 270 53.77 51.91 43.81
C ARG A 270 55.00 52.81 43.80
N LYS A 271 55.11 53.76 42.87
CA LYS A 271 56.20 54.75 42.88
C LYS A 271 56.10 55.70 44.07
N PHE A 272 54.88 56.03 44.50
CA PHE A 272 54.67 56.89 45.68
C PHE A 272 55.07 56.16 46.97
N THR A 273 54.71 54.88 47.12
CA THR A 273 55.09 54.06 48.28
C THR A 273 56.57 53.69 48.32
N SER A 274 57.25 53.50 47.18
CA SER A 274 58.72 53.31 47.17
C SER A 274 59.50 54.57 47.52
N SER A 275 58.97 55.76 47.17
CA SER A 275 59.60 57.05 47.53
C SER A 275 59.42 57.39 49.02
N VAL A 276 58.33 56.96 49.65
CA VAL A 276 58.12 57.16 51.10
C VAL A 276 59.02 56.20 51.90
N LYS A 277 59.15 54.93 51.48
CA LYS A 277 60.04 53.95 52.16
C LYS A 277 61.53 54.25 52.05
N ALA A 278 61.95 55.04 51.07
CA ALA A 278 63.34 55.51 50.94
C ALA A 278 63.65 56.73 51.83
N LYS A 279 62.62 57.46 52.30
CA LYS A 279 62.80 58.65 53.14
C LYS A 279 62.96 58.31 54.63
N ASP A 280 62.42 57.17 55.08
CA ASP A 280 62.50 56.74 56.48
C ASP A 280 63.78 55.96 56.85
N ARG A 281 64.67 55.64 55.89
CA ARG A 281 65.98 55.01 56.17
C ARG A 281 67.14 55.98 56.36
N ASN A 282 66.93 57.28 56.17
CA ASN A 282 67.96 58.32 56.33
C ASN A 282 67.80 59.13 57.64
N ASN A 283 67.04 58.61 58.61
CA ASN A 283 66.86 59.26 59.90
C ASN A 283 66.95 58.24 61.05
N SER A 284 68.13 57.65 61.22
CA SER A 284 68.65 57.05 62.46
C SER A 284 70.17 56.91 62.34
#